data_AF-A0A348TWE2-F1
#
_entry.id   AF-A0A348TWE2-F1
#
_cell.length_a   1.000
_cell.length_b   1.000
_cell.length_c   1.000
_cell.angle_alpha   90.00
_cell.angle_beta   90.00
_cell.angle_gamma   90.00
#
_symmetry.space_group_name_H-M   'P 1'
#
loop_
_entity.id
_entity.type
_entity.pdbx_description
1 polymer ?
#
loop_
_entity_poly.entity_id
_entity_poly.type
_entity_poly.pdbx_seq_one_letter_code
_entity_poly.pdbx_strand_id
1 'polypeptide(L)'
;QLDSVKMTVPESGQIGVYNTGEVFKYYEIKNKAYTFAEALGGAGGEVQNKLMSYIRQFKLIFNPKTEAYKEVGGFLTILKQYDQAWNWRHFWEFTAFLSIMLGFLNILPIPALDGGHVIFTVIEWVSGRKPSIKVLEYAQMVGFFLLLALLIFANGNDIMKAVVGG
;
A
#
# COMPACT_ATOMS: atom_id res chain seq x y z
N GLN A 1 23.48 14.23 -15.68
CA GLN A 1 23.60 14.74 -17.07
C GLN A 1 22.46 15.71 -17.28
N LEU A 2 22.74 16.91 -17.77
CA LEU A 2 21.70 17.87 -18.15
C LEU A 2 21.29 17.53 -19.58
N ASP A 3 20.13 16.90 -19.74
CA ASP A 3 19.57 16.62 -21.06
C ASP A 3 18.94 17.90 -21.62
N SER A 4 19.50 18.41 -22.70
CA SER A 4 18.98 19.60 -23.39
C SER A 4 18.01 19.20 -24.49
N VAL A 5 16.76 19.66 -24.41
CA VAL A 5 15.76 19.51 -25.48
C VAL A 5 15.76 20.77 -26.34
N LYS A 6 16.00 20.61 -27.65
CA LYS A 6 15.87 21.71 -28.61
C LYS A 6 14.39 21.83 -29.01
N MET A 7 13.81 23.00 -28.80
CA MET A 7 12.40 23.31 -29.10
C MET A 7 12.33 24.57 -29.97
N THR A 8 11.47 24.56 -30.99
CA THR A 8 11.16 25.74 -31.79
C THR A 8 10.05 26.54 -31.10
N VAL A 9 10.26 27.84 -30.93
CA VAL A 9 9.28 28.73 -30.28
C VAL A 9 8.11 28.96 -31.25
N PRO A 10 6.85 28.70 -30.85
CA PRO A 10 5.69 29.03 -31.67
C PRO A 10 5.53 30.56 -31.80
N GLU A 11 4.84 31.03 -32.84
CA GLU A 11 4.61 32.48 -33.09
C GLU A 11 3.94 33.22 -31.92
N SER A 12 3.23 32.48 -31.05
CA SER A 12 2.66 33.02 -29.81
C SER A 12 3.71 33.44 -28.76
N GLY A 13 4.99 33.08 -28.95
CA GLY A 13 6.09 33.45 -28.06
C GLY A 13 6.07 32.76 -26.69
N GLN A 14 5.13 31.85 -26.46
CA GLN A 14 4.94 31.20 -25.16
C GLN A 14 5.57 29.81 -25.15
N ILE A 15 6.48 29.61 -24.21
CA ILE A 15 7.02 28.30 -23.83
C ILE A 15 6.58 28.05 -22.40
N GLY A 16 5.92 26.92 -22.15
CA GLY A 16 5.41 26.58 -20.84
C GLY A 16 5.38 25.08 -20.62
N VAL A 17 5.46 24.68 -19.36
CA VAL A 17 5.19 23.31 -18.93
C VAL A 17 3.77 23.30 -18.39
N TYR A 18 2.89 22.53 -19.02
CA TYR A 18 1.53 22.30 -18.55
C TYR A 18 1.39 20.82 -18.17
N ASN A 19 0.82 20.56 -17.00
CA ASN A 19 0.46 19.21 -16.62
C ASN A 19 -0.79 18.83 -17.43
N THR A 20 -0.59 18.03 -18.49
CA THR A 20 -1.70 17.52 -19.29
C THR A 20 -2.14 16.17 -18.73
N GLY A 21 -3.41 16.09 -18.29
CA GLY A 21 -4.04 14.80 -17.95
C GLY A 21 -4.24 13.91 -19.18
N GLU A 22 -4.04 14.44 -20.39
CA GLU A 22 -4.20 13.74 -21.68
C GLU A 22 -2.86 13.18 -22.18
N VAL A 23 -2.15 12.43 -21.32
CA VAL A 23 -0.86 11.81 -21.68
C VAL A 23 -0.98 10.96 -22.96
N PHE A 24 -2.12 10.31 -23.17
CA PHE A 24 -2.40 9.48 -24.34
C PHE A 24 -2.47 10.24 -25.68
N LYS A 25 -2.58 11.57 -25.67
CA LYS A 25 -2.57 12.41 -26.87
C LYS A 25 -1.16 12.60 -27.44
N TYR A 26 -0.15 12.50 -26.57
CA TYR A 26 1.24 12.82 -26.90
C TYR A 26 2.16 11.59 -26.93
N TYR A 27 1.67 10.42 -26.51
CA TYR A 27 2.43 9.17 -26.46
C TYR A 27 1.71 8.04 -27.18
N GLU A 28 2.44 7.30 -28.02
CA GLU A 28 1.92 6.07 -28.61
C GLU A 28 1.77 4.97 -27.55
N ILE A 29 0.53 4.51 -27.33
CA ILE A 29 0.27 3.39 -26.43
C ILE A 29 0.73 2.10 -27.10
N LYS A 30 1.92 1.62 -26.73
CA LYS A 30 2.37 0.28 -27.09
C LYS A 30 1.73 -0.75 -26.16
N ASN A 31 0.63 -1.34 -26.61
CA ASN A 31 0.03 -2.49 -25.93
C ASN A 31 0.92 -3.71 -26.10
N LYS A 32 1.71 -4.05 -25.07
CA LYS A 32 2.47 -5.29 -25.04
C LYS A 32 1.58 -6.39 -24.47
N ALA A 33 1.15 -7.32 -25.33
CA ALA A 33 0.49 -8.52 -24.88
C ALA A 33 1.52 -9.43 -24.20
N TYR A 34 1.28 -9.80 -22.96
CA TYR A 34 2.10 -10.77 -22.23
C TYR A 34 1.43 -12.13 -22.29
N THR A 35 2.21 -13.17 -22.56
CA THR A 35 1.77 -14.54 -22.26
C THR A 35 1.66 -14.74 -20.75
N PHE A 36 0.95 -15.78 -20.31
CA PHE A 36 0.81 -16.08 -18.88
C PHE A 36 2.18 -16.21 -18.17
N ALA A 37 3.13 -16.91 -18.78
CA ALA A 37 4.48 -17.09 -18.23
C ALA A 37 5.27 -15.77 -18.17
N GLU A 38 5.19 -14.95 -19.22
CA GLU A 38 5.85 -13.64 -19.22
C GLU A 38 5.22 -12.67 -18.22
N ALA A 39 3.90 -12.74 -18.02
CA ALA A 39 3.20 -11.97 -17.01
C ALA A 39 3.67 -12.35 -15.59
N LEU A 40 3.84 -13.65 -15.31
CA LEU A 40 4.41 -14.10 -14.04
C LEU A 40 5.87 -13.65 -13.87
N GLY A 41 6.68 -13.74 -14.92
CA GLY A 41 8.06 -13.26 -14.91
C GLY A 41 8.17 -11.75 -14.67
N GLY A 42 7.26 -10.96 -15.28
CA GLY A 42 7.19 -9.51 -15.08
C GLY A 42 6.60 -9.11 -13.72
N ALA A 43 5.73 -9.93 -13.14
CA ALA A 43 5.06 -9.62 -11.87
C ALA A 43 6.03 -9.53 -10.68
N GLY A 44 7.15 -10.26 -10.70
CA GLY A 44 8.13 -10.25 -9.59
C GLY A 44 8.67 -8.85 -9.29
N GLY A 45 9.04 -8.09 -10.33
CA GLY A 45 9.53 -6.71 -10.18
C GLY A 45 8.44 -5.76 -9.67
N GLU A 46 7.21 -5.91 -10.18
CA GLU A 46 6.07 -5.12 -9.71
C GLU A 46 5.74 -5.38 -8.24
N VAL A 47 5.72 -6.65 -7.82
CA VAL A 47 5.49 -7.03 -6.42
C VAL A 47 6.55 -6.40 -5.52
N GLN A 48 7.83 -6.48 -5.90
CA GLN A 48 8.92 -5.87 -5.13
C GLN A 48 8.75 -4.35 -5.03
N ASN A 49 8.43 -3.67 -6.12
CA ASN A 49 8.23 -2.23 -6.14
C ASN A 49 7.04 -1.80 -5.26
N LYS A 50 5.92 -2.52 -5.35
CA LYS A 50 4.73 -2.28 -4.52
C LYS A 50 5.03 -2.53 -3.05
N LEU A 51 5.73 -3.61 -2.71
CA LEU A 51 6.16 -3.91 -1.35
C LEU A 51 7.06 -2.81 -0.76
N MET A 52 8.03 -2.33 -1.54
CA MET A 52 8.89 -1.22 -1.14
C MET A 52 8.10 0.08 -0.95
N SER A 53 7.09 0.33 -1.77
CA SER A 53 6.18 1.46 -1.60
C SER A 53 5.40 1.35 -0.27
N TYR A 54 4.91 0.16 0.07
CA TYR A 54 4.23 -0.06 1.36
C TYR A 54 5.13 0.14 2.56
N ILE A 55 6.38 -0.35 2.53
CA ILE A 55 7.35 -0.12 3.60
C ILE A 55 7.55 1.39 3.80
N ARG A 56 7.65 2.17 2.71
CA ARG A 56 7.77 3.63 2.78
C ARG A 56 6.51 4.27 3.37
N GLN A 57 5.32 3.89 2.91
CA GLN A 57 4.05 4.41 3.40
C GLN A 57 3.86 4.10 4.90
N PHE A 58 4.16 2.87 5.31
CA PHE A 58 4.14 2.46 6.71
C PHE A 58 5.06 3.35 7.55
N LYS A 59 6.29 3.59 7.09
CA LYS A 59 7.21 4.51 7.77
C LYS A 59 6.69 5.95 7.87
N LEU A 60 5.94 6.43 6.87
CA LEU A 60 5.35 7.77 6.89
C LEU A 60 4.23 7.90 7.93
N ILE A 61 3.46 6.84 8.19
CA ILE A 61 2.40 6.86 9.22
C ILE A 61 2.99 7.17 10.60
N PHE A 62 4.19 6.69 10.90
CA PHE A 62 4.90 6.98 12.16
C PHE A 62 5.57 8.35 12.21
N ASN A 63 5.52 9.14 11.13
CA ASN A 63 6.02 10.51 11.12
C ASN A 63 4.83 11.49 11.28
N PRO A 64 4.64 12.08 12.48
CA PRO A 64 3.48 12.96 12.73
C PRO A 64 3.47 14.19 11.81
N LYS A 65 4.66 14.63 11.36
CA LYS A 65 4.81 15.82 10.51
C LYS A 65 4.22 15.65 9.12
N THR A 66 4.08 14.42 8.64
CA THR A 66 3.50 14.13 7.32
C THR A 66 1.99 13.97 7.36
N GLU A 67 1.37 13.97 8.55
CA GLU A 67 -0.06 13.72 8.77
C GLU A 67 -0.61 12.43 8.14
N ALA A 68 0.27 11.54 7.66
CA ALA A 68 -0.09 10.33 6.92
C ALA A 68 -0.95 9.34 7.75
N TYR A 69 -0.92 9.44 9.08
CA TYR A 69 -1.82 8.69 9.95
C TYR A 69 -3.29 9.06 9.75
N LYS A 70 -3.60 10.28 9.29
CA LYS A 70 -4.96 10.71 8.93
C LYS A 70 -5.42 10.07 7.62
N GLU A 71 -4.49 9.67 6.76
CA GLU A 71 -4.77 8.97 5.49
C GLU A 71 -5.01 7.47 5.68
N VAL A 72 -4.79 6.94 6.88
CA VAL A 72 -5.19 5.57 7.23
C VAL A 72 -6.71 5.51 7.31
N GLY A 73 -7.31 5.03 6.23
CA GLY A 73 -8.74 4.78 6.13
C GLY A 73 -9.13 3.37 6.60
N GLY A 74 -10.35 3.24 7.07
CA GLY A 74 -10.99 1.96 7.37
C GLY A 74 -11.64 1.33 6.14
N PHE A 75 -12.68 0.53 6.37
CA PHE A 75 -13.37 -0.19 5.29
C PHE A 75 -14.06 0.73 4.28
N LEU A 76 -14.58 1.88 4.72
CA LEU A 76 -15.31 2.79 3.84
C LEU A 76 -14.35 3.46 2.84
N THR A 77 -13.15 3.82 3.29
CA THR A 77 -12.11 4.37 2.39
C THR A 77 -11.70 3.34 1.33
N ILE A 78 -11.55 2.07 1.70
CA ILE A 78 -11.26 0.99 0.74
C ILE A 78 -12.39 0.85 -0.29
N LEU A 79 -13.65 0.89 0.14
CA LEU A 79 -14.80 0.80 -0.76
C LEU A 79 -14.90 2.00 -1.71
N LYS A 80 -14.60 3.21 -1.22
CA LYS A 80 -14.60 4.45 -2.01
C LYS A 80 -13.51 4.49 -3.09
N GLN A 81 -12.48 3.63 -3.00
CA GLN A 81 -11.40 3.57 -3.98
C GLN A 81 -11.83 2.88 -5.28
N TYR A 82 -12.90 2.08 -5.27
CA TYR A 82 -13.42 1.44 -6.49
C TYR A 82 -14.16 2.45 -7.38
N ASP A 83 -14.03 2.25 -8.69
CA ASP A 83 -14.72 3.06 -9.70
C ASP A 83 -16.25 2.89 -9.60
N GLN A 84 -17.00 3.96 -9.85
CA GLN A 84 -18.47 3.93 -9.91
C GLN A 84 -19.00 3.05 -11.07
N ALA A 85 -18.20 2.95 -12.13
CA ALA A 85 -18.45 2.07 -13.27
C ALA A 85 -17.47 0.91 -13.24
N TRP A 86 -17.91 -0.25 -13.73
CA TRP A 86 -17.09 -1.46 -13.71
C TRP A 86 -15.84 -1.33 -14.61
N ASN A 87 -14.67 -1.59 -14.02
CA ASN A 87 -13.37 -1.52 -14.67
C ASN A 87 -12.53 -2.75 -14.33
N TRP A 88 -12.40 -3.67 -15.29
CA TRP A 88 -11.68 -4.94 -15.08
C TRP A 88 -10.23 -4.73 -14.66
N ARG A 89 -9.55 -3.75 -15.28
CA ARG A 89 -8.15 -3.47 -15.02
C ARG A 89 -7.96 -2.95 -13.60
N HIS A 90 -8.71 -1.92 -13.22
CA HIS A 90 -8.62 -1.33 -11.89
C HIS A 90 -9.00 -2.34 -10.80
N PHE A 91 -10.03 -3.16 -11.04
CA PHE A 91 -10.41 -4.23 -10.11
C PHE A 91 -9.25 -5.17 -9.79
N TRP A 92 -8.57 -5.72 -10.81
CA TRP A 92 -7.43 -6.61 -10.59
C TRP A 92 -6.20 -5.91 -10.03
N GLU A 93 -5.91 -4.67 -10.47
CA GLU A 93 -4.80 -3.88 -9.92
C GLU A 93 -5.01 -3.58 -8.43
N PHE A 94 -6.22 -3.19 -8.04
CA PHE A 94 -6.55 -2.90 -6.64
C PHE A 94 -6.65 -4.17 -5.78
N THR A 95 -7.16 -5.28 -6.33
CA THR A 95 -7.16 -6.58 -5.65
C THR A 95 -5.73 -7.08 -5.40
N ALA A 96 -4.85 -6.97 -6.39
CA ALA A 96 -3.44 -7.31 -6.25
C ALA A 96 -2.76 -6.41 -5.20
N PHE A 97 -3.06 -5.11 -5.22
CA PHE A 97 -2.63 -4.15 -4.20
C PHE A 97 -3.06 -4.62 -2.79
N LEU A 98 -4.35 -4.85 -2.56
CA LEU A 98 -4.84 -5.32 -1.25
C LEU A 98 -4.20 -6.63 -0.81
N SER A 99 -3.98 -7.56 -1.74
CA SER A 99 -3.32 -8.84 -1.46
C SER A 99 -1.87 -8.68 -0.99
N ILE A 100 -1.08 -7.85 -1.68
CA ILE A 100 0.31 -7.54 -1.27
C ILE A 100 0.32 -6.82 0.08
N MET A 101 -0.61 -5.87 0.29
CA MET A 101 -0.74 -5.15 1.57
C MET A 101 -1.03 -6.11 2.72
N LEU A 102 -1.98 -7.03 2.55
CA LEU A 102 -2.33 -8.01 3.58
C LEU A 102 -1.18 -8.97 3.86
N GLY A 103 -0.48 -9.43 2.81
CA GLY A 103 0.74 -10.22 2.96
C GLY A 103 1.84 -9.49 3.73
N PHE A 104 2.06 -8.21 3.41
CA PHE A 104 3.01 -7.36 4.15
C PHE A 104 2.62 -7.21 5.63
N LEU A 105 1.35 -6.91 5.92
CA LEU A 105 0.85 -6.77 7.29
C LEU A 105 0.99 -8.06 8.09
N ASN A 106 0.73 -9.23 7.48
CA ASN A 106 0.88 -10.52 8.14
C ASN A 106 2.33 -10.88 8.48
N ILE A 107 3.33 -10.30 7.79
CA ILE A 107 4.75 -10.49 8.10
C ILE A 107 5.21 -9.60 9.27
N LEU A 108 4.44 -8.55 9.61
CA LEU A 108 4.83 -7.64 10.69
C LEU A 108 4.93 -8.36 12.05
N PRO A 109 5.80 -7.86 12.94
CA PRO A 109 6.04 -8.40 14.27
C PRO A 109 4.90 -8.10 15.25
N ILE A 110 3.65 -8.33 14.86
CA ILE A 110 2.45 -8.03 15.66
C ILE A 110 1.93 -9.33 16.25
N PRO A 111 1.87 -9.46 17.59
CA PRO A 111 1.22 -10.60 18.23
C PRO A 111 -0.23 -10.75 17.75
N ALA A 112 -0.71 -11.99 17.61
CA ALA A 112 -1.99 -12.36 16.95
C ALA A 112 -1.98 -12.42 15.40
N LEU A 113 -0.95 -11.91 14.72
CA LEU A 113 -0.72 -12.18 13.28
C LEU A 113 0.30 -13.30 13.07
N ASP A 114 0.37 -13.83 11.85
CA ASP A 114 1.29 -14.91 11.46
C ASP A 114 2.76 -14.55 11.76
N GLY A 115 3.18 -13.32 11.46
CA GLY A 115 4.53 -12.80 11.72
C GLY A 115 4.89 -12.72 13.20
N GLY A 116 3.91 -12.52 14.08
CA GLY A 116 4.10 -12.60 15.53
C GLY A 116 4.50 -14.01 15.98
N HIS A 117 3.91 -15.04 15.38
CA HIS A 117 4.24 -16.44 15.65
C HIS A 117 5.64 -16.79 15.13
N VAL A 118 5.98 -16.31 13.93
CA VAL A 118 7.33 -16.47 13.36
C VAL A 118 8.40 -15.96 14.31
N ILE A 119 8.17 -14.81 14.96
CA ILE A 119 9.14 -14.25 15.93
C ILE A 119 9.30 -15.13 17.15
N PHE A 120 8.21 -15.71 17.67
CA PHE A 120 8.32 -16.64 18.78
C PHE A 120 9.12 -17.89 18.40
N THR A 121 8.92 -18.42 17.19
CA THR A 121 9.71 -19.55 16.68
C THR A 121 11.17 -19.17 16.47
N VAL A 122 11.47 -17.98 15.95
CA VAL A 122 12.86 -17.50 15.80
C VAL A 122 13.53 -17.32 17.16
N ILE A 123 12.83 -16.75 18.14
CA ILE A 123 13.33 -16.61 19.52
C ILE A 123 13.56 -17.98 20.15
N GLU A 124 12.63 -18.93 19.98
CA GLU A 124 12.80 -20.31 20.46
C GLU A 124 14.02 -20.97 19.82
N TRP A 125 14.20 -20.82 18.51
CA TRP A 125 15.32 -21.39 17.77
C TRP A 125 16.67 -20.83 18.24
N VAL A 126 16.76 -19.51 18.46
CA VAL A 126 17.98 -18.85 18.93
C VAL A 126 18.26 -19.14 20.42
N SER A 127 17.22 -19.15 21.25
CA SER A 127 17.36 -19.34 22.71
C SER A 127 17.41 -20.81 23.15
N GLY A 128 17.02 -21.74 22.28
CA GLY A 128 16.89 -23.17 22.58
C GLY A 128 15.81 -23.49 23.63
N ARG A 129 14.97 -22.51 24.01
CA ARG A 129 13.97 -22.65 25.07
C ARG A 129 12.60 -22.22 24.57
N LYS A 130 11.60 -23.04 24.86
CA LYS A 130 10.19 -22.71 24.57
C LYS A 130 9.78 -21.47 25.37
N PRO A 131 9.21 -20.44 24.71
CA PRO A 131 8.56 -19.35 25.42
C PRO A 131 7.50 -19.88 26.37
N SER A 132 7.36 -19.26 27.54
CA SER A 132 6.33 -19.65 28.51
C SER A 132 4.94 -19.45 27.91
N ILE A 133 4.04 -20.43 28.10
CA ILE A 133 2.64 -20.39 27.63
C ILE A 133 1.96 -19.09 28.05
N LYS A 134 2.19 -18.64 29.29
CA LYS A 134 1.63 -17.38 29.81
C LYS A 134 2.09 -16.16 29.00
N VAL A 135 3.36 -16.12 28.60
CA VAL A 135 3.90 -15.01 27.80
C VAL A 135 3.24 -14.99 26.42
N LEU A 136 3.01 -16.16 25.82
CA LEU A 136 2.32 -16.28 24.54
C LEU A 136 0.87 -15.79 24.63
N GLU A 137 0.13 -16.23 25.66
CA GLU A 137 -1.25 -15.80 25.91
C GLU A 137 -1.35 -14.28 26.11
N TYR A 138 -0.48 -13.70 26.95
CA TYR A 138 -0.45 -12.25 27.15
C TYR A 138 -0.09 -11.50 25.87
N ALA A 139 0.91 -11.95 25.12
CA ALA A 139 1.29 -11.31 23.88
C ALA A 139 0.13 -11.35 22.87
N GLN A 140 -0.50 -12.50 22.69
CA GLN A 140 -1.64 -12.65 21.78
C GLN A 140 -2.83 -11.78 22.20
N MET A 141 -3.16 -11.73 23.48
CA MET A 141 -4.23 -10.88 24.00
C MET A 141 -3.95 -9.40 23.76
N VAL A 142 -2.73 -8.93 24.06
CA VAL A 142 -2.30 -7.55 23.78
C VAL A 142 -2.40 -7.23 22.29
N GLY A 143 -1.92 -8.15 21.44
CA GLY A 143 -2.01 -8.01 20.00
C GLY A 143 -3.45 -7.90 19.48
N PHE A 144 -4.33 -8.78 19.97
CA PHE A 144 -5.75 -8.75 19.64
C PHE A 144 -6.40 -7.42 20.01
N PHE A 145 -6.19 -6.93 21.24
CA PHE A 145 -6.76 -5.65 21.66
C PHE A 145 -6.18 -4.46 20.89
N LEU A 146 -4.89 -4.50 20.54
CA LEU A 146 -4.26 -3.47 19.71
C LEU A 146 -4.87 -3.44 18.31
N LEU A 147 -5.09 -4.60 17.69
CA LEU A 147 -5.74 -4.70 16.38
C LEU A 147 -7.19 -4.21 16.44
N LEU A 148 -7.94 -4.56 17.49
CA LEU A 148 -9.30 -4.09 17.70
C LEU A 148 -9.35 -2.57 17.86
N ALA A 149 -8.43 -1.99 18.64
CA ALA A 149 -8.32 -0.55 18.83
C ALA A 149 -8.00 0.16 17.50
N LEU A 150 -7.08 -0.39 16.70
CA LEU A 150 -6.76 0.15 15.37
C LEU A 150 -7.95 0.07 14.42
N LEU A 151 -8.71 -1.02 14.45
CA LEU A 151 -9.92 -1.18 13.65
C LEU A 151 -10.97 -0.12 14.00
N ILE A 152 -11.23 0.08 15.29
CA ILE A 152 -12.16 1.12 15.77
C ILE A 152 -11.67 2.50 15.35
N PHE A 153 -10.37 2.77 15.51
CA PHE A 153 -9.76 4.04 15.12
C PHE A 153 -9.90 4.32 13.63
N ALA A 154 -9.58 3.36 12.76
CA ALA A 154 -9.64 3.53 11.30
C ALA A 154 -11.08 3.73 10.81
N ASN A 155 -12.03 2.95 11.33
CA ASN A 155 -13.45 3.12 11.01
C ASN A 155 -14.01 4.43 11.60
N GLY A 156 -13.55 4.86 12.78
CA GLY A 156 -13.88 6.16 13.34
C GLY A 156 -13.38 7.32 12.48
N ASN A 157 -12.15 7.23 11.96
CA ASN A 157 -11.59 8.19 11.01
C ASN A 157 -12.45 8.27 9.73
N ASP A 158 -12.91 7.14 9.20
CA ASP A 158 -13.82 7.10 8.05
C ASP A 158 -15.15 7.81 8.33
N ILE A 159 -15.77 7.57 9.50
CA ILE A 159 -17.02 8.24 9.91
C ILE A 159 -16.80 9.74 10.04
N MET A 160 -15.72 10.16 10.70
CA MET A 160 -15.37 11.57 10.84
C MET A 160 -15.20 12.25 9.48
N LYS A 161 -14.47 11.62 8.55
CA LYS A 161 -14.33 12.12 7.17
C LYS A 161 -15.67 12.18 6.44
N ALA A 162 -16.54 11.20 6.63
CA ALA A 162 -17.86 11.17 5.99
C ALA A 162 -18.83 12.25 6.53
N VAL A 163 -18.72 12.62 7.81
CA VAL A 163 -19.61 13.59 8.45
C VAL A 163 -19.07 15.03 8.38
N VAL A 164 -17.75 15.22 8.51
CA VAL A 164 -17.11 16.55 8.55
C VAL A 164 -16.57 16.98 7.17
N GLY A 165 -16.19 16.01 6.32
CA GLY A 165 -15.68 16.26 4.98
C GLY A 165 -16.72 16.12 3.86
N GLY A 166 -18.01 16.00 4.22
CA GLY A 166 -19.16 16.00 3.30
C GLY A 166 -19.83 17.37 3.25
#